data_AF-A0A369VY88-F1
#
_entry.id   AF-A0A369VY88-F1
#
_cell.length_a   1.000
_cell.length_b   1.000
_cell.length_c   1.000
_cell.angle_alpha   90.00
_cell.angle_beta   90.00
_cell.angle_gamma   90.00
#
_symmetry.space_group_name_H-M   'P 1'
#
loop_
_entity.id
_entity.type
_entity.pdbx_description
1 polymer ?
#
loop_
_entity_poly.entity_id
_entity_poly.type
_entity_poly.pdbx_seq_one_letter_code
_entity_poly.pdbx_strand_id
1 'polypeptide(L)'
;MIAALLALAAAQAAVPADPATPSDDIVVLARKLTQVRWTYAVRTDGSVKHCSVKRSSGDTEVDGLVCEATRQCGAEFSGAAAPVTACLRPRALALVERLKERRSATGPETVLAAR
;
A
#
# COMPACT_ATOMS: atom_id res chain seq x y z
N MET A 1 -48.95 -29.34 2.84
CA MET A 1 -47.60 -29.95 2.84
C MET A 1 -46.65 -29.04 2.05
N ILE A 2 -46.04 -28.02 2.68
CA ILE A 2 -45.12 -27.05 2.03
C ILE A 2 -43.90 -26.74 2.93
N ALA A 3 -43.61 -27.55 3.95
CA ALA A 3 -42.63 -27.20 4.98
C ALA A 3 -41.19 -27.70 4.71
N ALA A 4 -40.90 -28.35 3.58
CA ALA A 4 -39.63 -29.10 3.41
C ALA A 4 -38.56 -28.44 2.52
N LEU A 5 -38.81 -27.27 1.89
CA LEU A 5 -37.89 -26.71 0.88
C LEU A 5 -36.91 -25.63 1.38
N LEU A 6 -36.92 -25.25 2.66
CA LEU A 6 -36.14 -24.10 3.16
C LEU A 6 -34.73 -24.42 3.66
N ALA A 7 -34.27 -25.67 3.60
CA ALA A 7 -32.98 -26.08 4.18
C ALA A 7 -31.76 -25.97 3.23
N LEU A 8 -31.95 -25.67 1.93
CA LEU A 8 -30.88 -25.79 0.92
C LEU A 8 -30.15 -24.47 0.59
N ALA A 9 -30.41 -23.38 1.30
CA ALA A 9 -29.84 -22.06 0.98
C ALA A 9 -28.56 -21.69 1.75
N ALA A 10 -28.09 -22.51 2.70
CA ALA A 10 -26.94 -22.16 3.57
C ALA A 10 -25.57 -22.63 3.04
N ALA A 11 -25.50 -23.29 1.89
CA ALA A 11 -24.26 -23.86 1.35
C ALA A 11 -23.61 -23.00 0.23
N GLN A 12 -23.88 -21.68 0.20
CA GLN A 12 -23.09 -20.79 -0.65
C GLN A 12 -21.66 -20.70 -0.13
N ALA A 13 -20.85 -21.57 -0.73
CA ALA A 13 -19.40 -21.59 -0.76
C ALA A 13 -18.75 -20.22 -0.45
N ALA A 14 -18.28 -20.08 0.79
CA ALA A 14 -17.10 -19.28 1.05
C ALA A 14 -15.94 -19.98 0.36
N VAL A 15 -15.60 -19.55 -0.85
CA VAL A 15 -14.36 -19.94 -1.51
C VAL A 15 -13.23 -19.49 -0.58
N PRO A 16 -12.30 -20.36 -0.18
CA PRO A 16 -11.11 -19.90 0.52
C PRO A 16 -10.38 -19.00 -0.47
N ALA A 17 -10.32 -17.70 -0.19
CA ALA A 17 -9.34 -16.85 -0.84
C ALA A 17 -7.98 -17.41 -0.46
N ASP A 18 -7.28 -17.98 -1.44
CA ASP A 18 -5.92 -18.51 -1.28
C ASP A 18 -5.08 -17.43 -0.59
N PRO A 19 -4.41 -17.73 0.55
CA PRO A 19 -3.55 -16.74 1.19
C PRO A 19 -2.44 -16.40 0.20
N ALA A 20 -2.52 -15.22 -0.40
CA ALA A 20 -1.49 -14.68 -1.26
C ALA A 20 -0.15 -14.87 -0.54
N THR A 21 0.79 -15.56 -1.18
CA THR A 21 2.05 -15.86 -0.50
C THR A 21 2.74 -14.53 -0.13
N PRO A 22 3.48 -14.44 0.98
CA PRO A 22 4.06 -13.18 1.43
C PRO A 22 4.95 -12.50 0.38
N SER A 23 5.49 -13.25 -0.58
CA SER A 23 6.27 -12.71 -1.70
C SER A 23 5.40 -12.09 -2.79
N ASP A 24 4.18 -12.58 -3.01
CA ASP A 24 3.27 -12.01 -4.00
C ASP A 24 2.71 -10.67 -3.53
N ASP A 25 2.41 -10.55 -2.23
CA ASP A 25 1.87 -9.33 -1.64
C ASP A 25 2.81 -8.13 -1.81
N ILE A 26 4.11 -8.30 -1.55
CA ILE A 26 5.07 -7.22 -1.76
C ILE A 26 5.14 -6.80 -3.24
N VAL A 27 5.09 -7.76 -4.17
CA VAL A 27 5.11 -7.47 -5.61
C VAL A 27 3.85 -6.71 -6.02
N VAL A 28 2.69 -7.07 -5.47
CA VAL A 28 1.42 -6.36 -5.71
C VAL A 28 1.49 -4.93 -5.17
N LEU A 29 1.96 -4.73 -3.94
CA LEU A 29 2.10 -3.40 -3.35
C LEU A 29 3.11 -2.53 -4.11
N ALA A 30 4.26 -3.09 -4.47
CA ALA A 30 5.25 -2.39 -5.28
C ALA A 30 4.69 -2.01 -6.66
N ARG A 31 3.96 -2.91 -7.31
CA ARG A 31 3.29 -2.64 -8.60
C ARG A 31 2.24 -1.54 -8.47
N LYS A 32 1.39 -1.59 -7.44
CA LYS A 32 0.41 -0.53 -7.15
C LYS A 32 1.10 0.82 -6.96
N LEU A 33 2.21 0.85 -6.21
CA LEU A 33 2.97 2.08 -5.99
C LEU A 33 3.45 2.72 -7.30
N THR A 34 3.87 1.91 -8.29
CA THR A 34 4.27 2.44 -9.61
C THR A 34 3.14 3.09 -10.41
N GLN A 35 1.88 2.81 -10.07
CA GLN A 35 0.70 3.37 -10.73
C GLN A 35 0.28 4.72 -10.14
N VAL A 36 0.76 5.04 -8.93
CA VAL A 36 0.46 6.30 -8.25
C VAL A 36 1.11 7.45 -9.00
N ARG A 37 0.30 8.45 -9.39
CA ARG A 37 0.82 9.74 -9.87
C ARG A 37 0.61 10.77 -8.79
N TRP A 38 1.64 11.54 -8.46
CA TRP A 38 1.52 12.62 -7.48
C TRP A 38 2.17 13.90 -8.00
N THR A 39 1.76 15.02 -7.42
CA THR A 39 2.41 16.32 -7.59
C THR A 39 2.95 16.77 -6.23
N TYR A 40 4.04 17.52 -6.25
CA TYR A 40 4.64 18.05 -5.04
C TYR A 40 5.34 19.38 -5.30
N ALA A 41 5.47 20.17 -4.25
CA ALA A 41 6.26 21.40 -4.24
C ALA A 41 7.18 21.38 -3.03
N VAL A 42 8.44 21.77 -3.25
CA VAL A 42 9.49 21.78 -2.23
C VAL A 42 9.98 23.21 -2.09
N ARG A 43 10.26 23.62 -0.86
CA ARG A 43 10.87 24.91 -0.58
C ARG A 43 12.39 24.84 -0.78
N THR A 44 13.03 25.99 -0.84
CA THR A 44 14.50 26.10 -0.96
C THR A 44 15.24 25.43 0.19
N ASP A 45 14.63 25.35 1.38
CA ASP A 45 15.17 24.67 2.56
C ASP A 45 15.02 23.14 2.52
N GLY A 46 14.47 22.59 1.43
CA GLY A 46 14.22 21.15 1.30
C GLY A 46 12.92 20.67 1.96
N SER A 47 12.15 21.54 2.62
CA SER A 47 10.86 21.15 3.20
C SER A 47 9.80 20.98 2.12
N VAL A 48 9.00 19.92 2.21
CA VAL A 48 7.86 19.73 1.30
C VAL A 48 6.75 20.72 1.66
N LYS A 49 6.48 21.67 0.76
CA LYS A 49 5.39 22.64 0.86
C LYS A 49 4.04 21.98 0.61
N HIS A 50 3.98 21.11 -0.38
CA HIS A 50 2.75 20.44 -0.80
C HIS A 50 3.07 19.08 -1.40
N CYS A 51 2.21 18.09 -1.14
CA CYS A 51 2.18 16.83 -1.87
C CYS A 51 0.72 16.36 -2.01
N SER A 52 0.33 15.94 -3.21
CA SER A 52 -1.03 15.48 -3.49
C SER A 52 -1.02 14.37 -4.55
N VAL A 53 -1.78 13.32 -4.29
CA VAL A 53 -2.02 12.22 -5.23
C VAL A 53 -2.98 12.70 -6.33
N LYS A 54 -2.57 12.52 -7.58
CA LYS A 54 -3.33 12.85 -8.81
C LYS A 54 -3.98 11.62 -9.43
N ARG A 55 -3.35 10.46 -9.31
CA ARG A 55 -3.91 9.18 -9.73
C ARG A 55 -3.63 8.15 -8.64
N SER A 56 -4.71 7.57 -8.13
CA SER A 56 -4.69 6.50 -7.13
C SER A 56 -4.29 5.17 -7.77
N SER A 57 -3.67 4.30 -6.97
CA SER A 57 -3.44 2.89 -7.27
C SER A 57 -4.60 1.98 -6.90
N GLY A 58 -5.67 2.53 -6.31
CA GLY A 58 -6.79 1.78 -5.74
C GLY A 58 -6.51 1.26 -4.32
N ASP A 59 -5.42 1.67 -3.68
CA ASP A 59 -5.07 1.32 -2.30
C ASP A 59 -4.61 2.58 -1.55
N THR A 60 -5.44 3.07 -0.64
CA THR A 60 -5.21 4.34 0.05
C THR A 60 -3.93 4.37 0.88
N GLU A 61 -3.53 3.23 1.48
CA GLU A 61 -2.28 3.17 2.24
C GLU A 61 -1.08 3.25 1.30
N VAL A 62 -1.12 2.55 0.16
CA VAL A 62 -0.07 2.63 -0.88
C VAL A 62 0.02 4.03 -1.48
N ASP A 63 -1.13 4.67 -1.73
CA ASP A 63 -1.21 6.04 -2.24
C ASP A 63 -0.57 7.06 -1.29
N GLY A 64 -0.63 6.83 0.03
CA GLY A 64 0.02 7.67 1.03
C GLY A 64 1.56 7.60 1.00
N LEU A 65 2.11 6.48 0.55
CA LEU A 65 3.56 6.22 0.61
C LEU A 65 4.37 7.15 -0.30
N VAL A 66 3.83 7.57 -1.46
CA VAL A 66 4.57 8.48 -2.35
C VAL A 66 4.80 9.85 -1.72
N CYS A 67 3.81 10.36 -0.98
CA CYS A 67 3.96 11.63 -0.28
C CYS A 67 4.84 11.49 0.96
N GLU A 68 4.81 10.35 1.62
CA GLU A 68 5.75 10.07 2.71
C GLU A 68 7.20 10.00 2.23
N ALA A 69 7.47 9.23 1.17
CA ALA A 69 8.80 9.16 0.56
C ALA A 69 9.26 10.54 0.08
N THR A 70 8.37 11.33 -0.52
CA THR A 70 8.65 12.71 -0.94
C THR A 70 9.04 13.59 0.25
N ARG A 71 8.36 13.49 1.39
CA ARG A 71 8.72 14.23 2.62
C ARG A 71 10.09 13.83 3.15
N GLN A 72 10.41 12.53 3.13
CA GLN A 72 11.69 12.02 3.60
C GLN A 72 12.86 12.42 2.67
N CYS A 73 12.58 12.70 1.41
CA CYS A 73 13.57 13.07 0.38
C CYS A 73 13.60 14.56 0.04
N GLY A 74 12.82 15.39 0.72
CA GLY A 74 12.65 16.81 0.38
C GLY A 74 13.95 17.59 0.19
N ALA A 75 14.94 17.35 1.07
CA ALA A 75 16.25 18.01 1.02
C ALA A 75 17.08 17.68 -0.23
N GLU A 76 16.82 16.55 -0.87
CA GLU A 76 17.50 16.15 -2.12
C GLU A 76 16.90 16.87 -3.35
N PHE A 77 15.76 17.55 -3.20
CA PHE A 77 15.07 18.26 -4.28
C PHE A 77 15.45 19.75 -4.38
N SER A 78 16.16 20.30 -3.39
CA SER A 78 16.62 21.70 -3.40
C SER A 78 17.97 21.91 -4.11
N GLY A 79 18.61 20.84 -4.59
CA GLY A 79 19.88 20.87 -5.32
C GLY A 79 19.77 20.68 -6.84
N ALA A 80 20.88 20.84 -7.56
CA ALA A 80 20.98 20.64 -9.01
C ALA A 80 20.69 19.18 -9.39
N ALA A 81 19.42 18.88 -9.70
CA ALA A 81 18.94 17.67 -10.37
C ALA A 81 19.71 16.37 -10.06
N ALA A 82 20.16 16.17 -8.81
CA ALA A 82 20.52 14.85 -8.34
C ALA A 82 19.27 14.01 -8.57
N PRO A 83 19.38 12.80 -9.12
CA PRO A 83 18.22 12.05 -9.54
C PRO A 83 17.34 11.86 -8.31
N VAL A 84 16.27 12.64 -8.23
CA VAL A 84 15.14 12.56 -7.29
C VAL A 84 14.81 11.10 -6.97
N THR A 85 14.96 10.23 -7.97
CA THR A 85 14.82 8.77 -7.92
C THR A 85 15.79 8.04 -6.99
N ALA A 86 17.02 8.51 -6.77
CA ALA A 86 18.02 7.90 -5.89
C ALA A 86 17.59 7.92 -4.42
N CYS A 87 16.92 8.98 -3.96
CA CYS A 87 16.32 8.98 -2.62
C CYS A 87 14.93 8.34 -2.62
N LEU A 88 14.08 8.70 -3.59
CA LEU A 88 12.68 8.27 -3.59
C LEU A 88 12.51 6.75 -3.69
N ARG A 89 13.22 6.09 -4.61
CA ARG A 89 13.03 4.66 -4.88
C ARG A 89 13.32 3.77 -3.66
N PRO A 90 14.48 3.85 -2.99
CA PRO A 90 14.75 3.00 -1.83
C PRO A 90 13.80 3.30 -0.66
N ARG A 91 13.43 4.58 -0.45
CA ARG A 91 12.49 4.99 0.59
C ARG A 91 11.07 4.46 0.35
N ALA A 92 10.61 4.55 -0.90
CA ALA A 92 9.34 3.98 -1.35
C ALA A 92 9.28 2.46 -1.11
N LEU A 93 10.34 1.72 -1.44
CA LEU A 93 10.41 0.27 -1.22
C LEU A 93 10.40 -0.08 0.28
N ALA A 94 11.18 0.63 1.10
CA ALA A 94 11.19 0.41 2.55
C ALA A 94 9.81 0.68 3.18
N LEU A 95 9.05 1.63 2.64
CA LEU A 95 7.68 1.89 3.07
C LEU A 95 6.71 0.78 2.68
N VAL A 96 6.87 0.19 1.49
CA VAL A 96 6.07 -0.96 1.05
C VAL A 96 6.35 -2.19 1.93
N GLU A 97 7.61 -2.45 2.26
CA GLU A 97 7.97 -3.55 3.18
C GLU A 97 7.32 -3.38 4.55
N ARG A 98 7.41 -2.19 5.15
CA ARG A 98 6.74 -1.88 6.42
C ARG A 98 5.23 -2.00 6.34
N LEU A 99 4.63 -1.61 5.21
CA LEU A 99 3.20 -1.77 5.01
C LEU A 99 2.80 -3.25 4.96
N LYS A 100 3.59 -4.09 4.27
CA LYS A 100 3.40 -5.53 4.24
C LYS A 100 3.49 -6.12 5.65
N GLU A 101 4.55 -5.83 6.40
CA GLU A 101 4.74 -6.33 7.77
C GLU A 101 3.57 -5.97 8.68
N ARG A 102 3.09 -4.72 8.60
CA ARG A 102 1.89 -4.27 9.33
C ARG A 102 0.64 -5.05 8.94
N ARG A 103 0.42 -5.29 7.64
CA ARG A 103 -0.74 -6.03 7.13
C ARG A 103 -0.69 -7.50 7.53
N SER A 104 0.49 -8.13 7.50
CA SER A 104 0.66 -9.51 7.98
C SER A 104 0.41 -9.62 9.49
N ALA A 105 0.84 -8.64 10.30
CA ALA A 105 0.58 -8.63 11.73
C ALA A 105 -0.91 -8.43 12.08
N THR A 106 -1.69 -7.86 11.15
CA THR A 106 -3.14 -7.62 11.31
C THR A 106 -3.99 -8.67 10.56
N GLY A 107 -3.33 -9.66 9.92
CA GLY A 107 -3.99 -10.71 9.16
C GLY A 107 -4.74 -11.74 10.03
N PRO A 108 -5.53 -12.64 9.41
CA PRO A 108 -6.37 -13.61 10.13
C PRO A 108 -5.59 -14.62 10.99
N GLU A 109 -4.26 -14.76 10.82
CA GLU A 109 -3.43 -15.59 11.71
C GLU A 109 -3.48 -15.11 13.17
N THR A 110 -3.56 -13.79 13.39
CA THR A 110 -3.70 -13.23 14.74
C THR A 110 -5.10 -13.47 15.32
N VAL A 111 -6.11 -13.69 14.47
CA VAL A 111 -7.48 -14.03 14.89
C VAL A 111 -7.58 -15.51 15.29
N LEU A 112 -6.75 -16.39 14.72
CA LEU A 112 -6.73 -17.82 15.06
C LEU A 112 -5.94 -18.10 16.36
N ALA A 113 -4.94 -17.27 16.69
CA ALA A 113 -4.21 -17.37 17.97
C ALA A 113 -4.98 -16.84 19.19
N ALA A 114 -6.15 -16.21 18.98
CA ALA A 114 -6.98 -15.60 20.02
C ALA A 114 -8.24 -16.41 20.36
N ARG A 115 -8.33 -17.68 19.94
CA ARG A 115 -9.44 -18.60 20.25
C ARG A 115 -8.97 -19.83 21.00
#